data_AF-A0A2W6T9P6-F1
#
_entry.id   AF-A0A2W6T9P6-F1
#
_cell.length_a   1.000
_cell.length_b   1.000
_cell.length_c   1.000
_cell.angle_alpha   90.00
_cell.angle_beta   90.00
_cell.angle_gamma   90.00
#
_symmetry.space_group_name_H-M   'P 1'
#
loop_
_entity.id
_entity.type
_entity.pdbx_description
1 polymer ?
#
loop_
_entity_poly.entity_id
_entity_poly.type
_entity_poly.pdbx_seq_one_letter_code
_entity_poly.pdbx_strand_id
1 'polypeptide(L)' 'GVAAGKKASDEYTAKRYHQQGDEWQADWTFAGAARDLEVLYTLGEKLANSRDWPNWSPEESFRATRDASAAERK' A
#
# COMPACT_ATOMS: atom_id res chain seq x y z
N GLY A 1 17.85 5.84 6.86
CA GLY A 1 17.53 6.62 5.64
C GLY A 1 17.30 5.68 4.46
N VAL A 2 16.86 6.20 3.31
CA VAL A 2 16.43 5.42 2.13
C VAL A 2 17.43 4.33 1.73
N ALA A 3 18.72 4.65 1.62
CA ALA A 3 19.76 3.69 1.24
C ALA A 3 19.88 2.51 2.22
N ALA A 4 19.83 2.77 3.54
CA ALA A 4 19.89 1.73 4.56
C ALA A 4 18.64 0.83 4.53
N GLY A 5 17.46 1.43 4.35
CA GLY A 5 16.20 0.69 4.21
C GLY A 5 16.20 -0.20 2.97
N LYS A 6 16.66 0.31 1.83
CA LYS A 6 16.80 -0.49 0.62
C LYS A 6 17.77 -1.66 0.82
N LYS A 7 18.93 -1.42 1.43
CA LYS A 7 19.90 -2.49 1.73
C LYS A 7 19.28 -3.59 2.61
N ALA A 8 18.56 -3.21 3.66
CA ALA A 8 17.88 -4.17 4.54
C ALA A 8 16.81 -4.97 3.78
N SER A 9 15.99 -4.29 2.95
CA SER A 9 14.98 -4.95 2.12
C SER A 9 15.60 -5.91 1.10
N ASP A 10 16.65 -5.50 0.39
CA ASP A 10 17.32 -6.33 -0.61
C ASP A 10 17.93 -7.59 0.04
N GLU A 11 18.56 -7.44 1.20
CA GLU A 11 19.12 -8.57 1.94
C GLU A 11 18.02 -9.52 2.44
N TYR A 12 16.93 -8.97 2.98
CA TYR A 12 15.78 -9.76 3.41
C TYR A 12 15.20 -10.57 2.25
N THR A 13 14.93 -9.93 1.12
CA THR A 13 14.39 -10.59 -0.07
C THR A 13 15.32 -11.67 -0.60
N ALA A 14 16.64 -11.41 -0.61
CA ALA A 14 17.61 -12.37 -1.14
C ALA A 14 17.84 -13.59 -0.24
N LYS A 15 17.66 -13.46 1.09
CA LYS A 15 18.08 -14.49 2.05
C LYS A 15 16.97 -15.08 2.91
N ARG A 16 15.86 -14.36 3.09
CA ARG A 16 14.84 -14.67 4.11
C ARG A 16 13.43 -14.79 3.54
N TYR A 17 13.05 -13.97 2.57
CA TYR A 17 11.70 -13.98 2.00
C TYR A 17 11.28 -15.39 1.50
N HIS A 18 10.16 -15.91 2.01
CA HIS A 18 9.65 -17.26 1.73
C HIS A 18 10.64 -18.40 2.08
N GLN A 19 11.59 -18.15 2.99
CA GLN A 19 12.57 -19.13 3.49
C GLN A 19 12.41 -19.33 5.01
N GLN A 20 13.20 -20.22 5.61
CA GLN A 20 13.15 -20.49 7.06
C GLN A 20 13.47 -19.24 7.90
N GLY A 21 14.23 -18.30 7.36
CA GLY A 21 14.55 -17.03 8.02
C GLY A 21 13.45 -15.96 7.92
N ASP A 22 12.29 -16.28 7.33
CA ASP A 22 11.11 -15.40 7.26
C ASP A 22 10.39 -15.38 8.62
N GLU A 23 11.08 -14.85 9.63
CA GLU A 23 10.62 -14.85 11.01
C GLU A 23 10.76 -13.46 11.64
N TRP A 24 9.95 -13.23 12.67
CA TRP A 24 9.99 -12.01 13.46
C TRP A 24 11.37 -11.78 14.09
N GLN A 25 11.81 -10.52 14.15
CA GLN A 25 13.05 -10.13 14.84
C GLN A 25 12.76 -9.03 15.87
N ALA A 26 13.41 -9.13 17.02
CA ALA A 26 13.21 -8.20 18.13
C ALA A 26 13.71 -6.77 17.87
N ASP A 27 14.62 -6.59 16.91
CA ASP A 27 15.18 -5.30 16.52
C ASP A 27 14.34 -4.56 15.48
N TRP A 28 13.23 -5.14 15.03
CA TRP A 28 12.32 -4.49 14.10
C TRP A 28 11.57 -3.33 14.76
N THR A 29 11.63 -2.17 14.12
CA THR A 29 10.99 -0.94 14.63
C THR A 29 9.53 -0.80 14.23
N PHE A 30 9.07 -1.56 13.24
CA PHE A 30 7.71 -1.50 12.65
C PHE A 30 7.25 -0.11 12.16
N ALA A 31 8.12 0.90 12.13
CA ALA A 31 7.74 2.26 11.78
C ALA A 31 7.31 2.42 10.31
N GLY A 32 7.75 1.52 9.42
CA GLY A 32 7.24 1.44 8.05
C GLY A 32 5.82 0.88 8.02
N ALA A 33 5.64 -0.32 8.58
CA ALA A 33 4.34 -0.99 8.66
C ALA A 33 3.25 -0.12 9.33
N ALA A 34 3.59 0.61 10.40
CA ALA A 34 2.65 1.52 11.04
C ALA A 34 2.16 2.65 10.10
N ARG A 35 3.05 3.20 9.27
CA ARG A 35 2.68 4.23 8.26
C ARG A 35 1.84 3.62 7.13
N ASP A 36 2.17 2.42 6.69
CA ASP A 36 1.40 1.71 5.68
C ASP A 36 -0.03 1.44 6.19
N LEU A 37 -0.17 1.00 7.45
CA LEU A 37 -1.46 0.78 8.10
C LEU A 37 -2.27 2.07 8.23
N GLU A 38 -1.63 3.20 8.52
CA GLU A 38 -2.31 4.51 8.58
C GLU A 38 -2.92 4.88 7.22
N VAL A 39 -2.19 4.67 6.11
CA VAL A 39 -2.70 4.91 4.75
C VAL A 39 -3.89 4.00 4.44
N LEU A 40 -3.75 2.70 4.71
CA LEU A 40 -4.82 1.71 4.43
C LEU A 40 -6.06 1.97 5.28
N TYR A 41 -5.87 2.26 6.58
CA TYR A 41 -6.97 2.57 7.48
C TYR A 41 -7.70 3.84 7.03
N THR A 42 -6.98 4.91 6.72
CA THR A 42 -7.57 6.18 6.26
C THR A 42 -8.34 5.98 4.94
N LEU A 43 -7.80 5.20 4.00
CA LEU A 43 -8.51 4.87 2.76
C LEU A 43 -9.80 4.10 3.04
N GLY A 44 -9.73 3.05 3.86
CA GLY A 44 -10.88 2.23 4.21
C GLY A 44 -11.96 3.02 4.96
N GLU A 45 -11.57 3.86 5.91
CA GLU A 45 -12.44 4.74 6.67
C GLU A 45 -13.21 5.70 5.73
N LYS A 46 -12.50 6.38 4.82
CA LYS A 46 -13.12 7.27 3.83
C LYS A 46 -14.09 6.55 2.90
N LEU A 47 -13.73 5.36 2.43
CA LEU A 47 -14.59 4.56 1.55
C LEU A 47 -15.84 4.05 2.28
N ALA A 48 -15.71 3.67 3.56
CA ALA A 48 -16.82 3.17 4.35
C ALA A 48 -17.81 4.27 4.75
N ASN A 49 -17.31 5.50 4.96
CA ASN A 49 -18.08 6.63 5.51
C ASN A 49 -18.38 7.75 4.50
N SER A 50 -18.11 7.56 3.21
CA SER A 50 -18.45 8.50 2.13
C SER A 50 -19.06 7.80 0.92
N ARG A 51 -19.72 8.58 0.06
CA ARG A 51 -20.11 8.17 -1.31
C ARG A 51 -19.07 8.52 -2.37
N ASP A 52 -18.00 9.20 -1.97
CA ASP A 52 -16.93 9.65 -2.88
C ASP A 52 -16.03 8.49 -3.26
N TRP A 53 -16.14 8.01 -4.50
CA TRP A 53 -15.27 6.96 -5.01
C TRP A 53 -13.99 7.58 -5.60
N PRO A 54 -12.79 7.04 -5.28
CA PRO A 54 -11.54 7.49 -5.87
C PRO A 54 -11.60 7.44 -7.40
N ASN A 55 -10.88 8.31 -8.09
CA ASN A 55 -10.74 8.26 -9.54
C ASN A 55 -9.26 8.24 -9.94
N TRP A 56 -8.99 7.87 -11.19
CA TRP A 56 -7.66 7.94 -11.76
C TRP A 56 -7.26 9.39 -12.05
N SER A 57 -5.95 9.66 -12.08
CA SER A 57 -5.43 10.96 -12.54
C SER A 57 -5.90 11.25 -13.98
N PRO A 58 -6.05 12.52 -14.37
CA PRO A 58 -6.54 12.91 -15.69
C PRO A 58 -5.78 12.30 -16.87
N GLU A 59 -4.48 12.06 -16.70
CA GLU A 59 -3.57 11.54 -17.72
C GLU A 59 -3.61 10.02 -17.86
N GLU A 60 -4.25 9.32 -16.91
CA GLU A 60 -4.32 7.86 -16.91
C GLU A 60 -5.34 7.35 -17.92
N SER A 61 -4.93 6.43 -18.78
CA SER A 61 -5.78 5.84 -19.82
C SER A 61 -7.01 5.10 -19.25
N PHE A 62 -6.91 4.65 -17.99
CA PHE A 62 -8.00 3.96 -17.28
C PHE A 62 -9.13 4.89 -16.82
N ARG A 63 -8.91 6.21 -16.82
CA ARG A 63 -9.91 7.18 -16.34
C ARG A 63 -11.17 7.16 -17.19
N ALA A 64 -11.06 7.09 -18.52
CA ALA A 64 -12.22 7.09 -19.41
C ALA A 64 -13.16 5.89 -19.14
N THR A 65 -12.60 4.70 -19.03
CA THR A 65 -13.37 3.48 -18.68
C THR A 65 -13.95 3.56 -17.28
N ARG A 66 -13.24 4.16 -16.32
CA ARG A 66 -13.74 4.38 -14.97
C ARG A 66 -14.88 5.41 -14.96
N ASP A 67 -14.81 6.47 -15.72
CA ASP A 67 -15.88 7.48 -15.78
C ASP A 67 -17.15 6.92 -16.44
N ALA A 68 -17.00 6.08 -17.48
CA ALA A 68 -18.13 5.45 -18.18
C ALA A 68 -19.03 4.58 -17.27
N SER A 69 -18.45 3.96 -16.23
CA SER A 69 -19.17 3.13 -15.25
C SER A 69 -19.49 3.87 -13.95
N ALA A 70 -19.37 5.21 -13.90
CA ALA A 70 -19.56 5.97 -12.66
C ALA A 70 -20.98 5.82 -12.07
N ALA A 71 -22.01 5.78 -12.91
CA ALA A 71 -23.40 5.67 -12.48
C ALA A 71 -23.77 4.29 -11.88
N GLU A 72 -22.93 3.27 -12.09
CA GLU A 72 -23.16 1.91 -11.59
C GLU A 72 -22.65 1.71 -10.15
N ARG A 73 -21.82 2.63 -9.64
CA ARG A 73 -21.26 2.60 -8.29
C ARG A 73 -22.28 3.20 -7.32
N LYS A 74 -22.91 2.36 -6.50
CA LYS A 74 -23.92 2.78 -5.51
C LYS A 74 -23.45 2.52 -4.10
#